data_AF-A0A6J4S3N2-F1
#
_entry.id   AF-A0A6J4S3N2-F1
#
_cell.length_a   1.000
_cell.length_b   1.000
_cell.length_c   1.000
_cell.angle_alpha   90.00
_cell.angle_beta   90.00
_cell.angle_gamma   90.00
#
_symmetry.space_group_name_H-M   'P 1'
#
loop_
_entity.id
_entity.type
_entity.pdbx_description
1 polymer ?
#
loop_
_entity_poly.entity_id
_entity_poly.type
_entity_poly.pdbx_seq_one_letter_code
_entity_poly.pdbx_strand_id
1 'polypeptide(L)'
;MPTKHARIAIVEDEELSASLAEVTPLVESGTSKARLVRDLAIKGAEGVLREERERREALEWLVWWSTSEDGMDREALADVLAMRERDLLDPE
;
A
#
# COMPACT_ATOMS: atom_id res chain seq x y z
N MET A 1 -12.94 33.22 18.73
CA MET A 1 -11.56 32.66 18.78
C MET A 1 -11.10 32.34 17.35
N PRO A 2 -10.21 33.15 16.75
CA PRO A 2 -9.56 32.77 15.49
C PRO A 2 -8.63 31.58 15.76
N THR A 3 -8.75 30.52 14.96
CA THR A 3 -7.90 29.34 15.07
C THR A 3 -6.59 29.62 14.33
N LYS A 4 -5.43 29.30 14.93
CA LYS A 4 -4.11 29.44 14.28
C LYS A 4 -3.90 28.52 13.07
N HIS A 5 -4.82 27.58 12.84
CA HIS A 5 -4.76 26.60 11.77
C HIS A 5 -5.72 26.96 10.65
N ALA A 6 -5.27 26.73 9.41
CA ALA A 6 -6.12 26.83 8.22
C ALA A 6 -7.29 25.83 8.33
N ARG A 7 -8.47 26.25 7.86
CA ARG A 7 -9.65 25.39 7.81
C ARG A 7 -9.83 24.84 6.41
N ILE A 8 -10.19 23.57 6.34
CA ILE A 8 -10.60 22.90 5.11
C ILE A 8 -12.10 22.67 5.24
N ALA A 9 -12.89 23.24 4.33
CA ALA A 9 -14.32 22.97 4.24
C ALA A 9 -14.51 21.70 3.42
N ILE A 10 -15.25 20.74 3.96
CA ILE A 10 -15.52 19.45 3.31
C ILE A 10 -17.05 19.33 3.21
N VAL A 11 -17.52 18.98 2.02
CA VAL A 11 -18.92 18.62 1.78
C VAL A 11 -19.07 17.14 2.03
N GLU A 12 -20.06 16.75 2.83
CA GLU A 12 -20.42 15.34 3.01
C GLU A 12 -21.34 14.93 1.85
N ASP A 13 -20.74 14.44 0.77
CA ASP A 13 -21.45 13.77 -0.32
C ASP A 13 -21.84 12.33 0.06
N GLU A 14 -22.53 11.65 -0.85
CA GLU A 14 -23.03 10.28 -0.62
C GLU A 14 -21.90 9.28 -0.35
N GLU A 15 -20.77 9.42 -1.04
CA GLU A 15 -19.61 8.54 -0.92
C GLU A 15 -18.92 8.71 0.45
N LEU A 16 -18.69 9.96 0.86
CA LEU A 16 -18.13 10.26 2.17
C LEU A 16 -19.09 9.83 3.28
N SER A 17 -20.40 10.03 3.11
CA SER A 17 -21.39 9.62 4.11
C SER A 17 -21.43 8.10 4.30
N ALA A 18 -21.41 7.34 3.20
CA ALA A 18 -21.34 5.89 3.23
C ALA A 18 -20.06 5.40 3.92
N SER A 19 -18.92 5.98 3.55
CA SER A 19 -17.62 5.63 4.14
C SER A 19 -17.58 5.93 5.66
N LEU A 20 -18.13 7.07 6.08
CA LEU A 20 -18.21 7.41 7.51
C LEU A 20 -19.15 6.47 8.26
N ALA A 21 -20.23 6.00 7.64
CA ALA A 21 -21.15 5.05 8.25
C ALA A 21 -20.47 3.70 8.55
N GLU A 22 -19.57 3.25 7.69
CA GLU A 22 -18.80 2.00 7.90
C GLU A 22 -17.78 2.11 9.02
N VAL A 23 -17.14 3.27 9.17
CA VAL A 23 -16.07 3.48 10.15
C VAL A 23 -16.59 3.92 11.53
N THR A 24 -17.76 4.55 11.58
CA THR A 24 -18.35 5.05 12.84
C THR A 24 -18.44 3.99 13.95
N PRO A 25 -18.82 2.71 13.67
CA PRO A 25 -18.85 1.66 14.69
C PRO A 25 -17.48 1.28 15.26
N LEU A 26 -16.39 1.63 14.57
CA LEU A 26 -15.01 1.26 14.94
C LEU A 26 -14.33 2.31 15.84
N VAL A 27 -14.98 3.44 16.09
CA VAL A 27 -14.42 4.56 16.85
C VAL A 27 -15.20 4.84 18.13
N GLU A 28 -14.58 5.56 19.06
CA GLU A 28 -15.22 5.94 20.33
C GLU A 28 -16.54 6.68 20.09
N SER A 29 -17.58 6.26 20.82
CA SER A 29 -18.88 6.90 20.78
C SER A 29 -18.79 8.38 21.14
N GLY A 30 -19.46 9.24 20.38
CA GLY A 30 -19.44 10.69 20.58
C GLY A 30 -18.29 11.44 19.88
N THR A 31 -17.44 10.74 19.13
CA THR A 31 -16.46 11.40 18.24
C THR A 31 -17.17 12.25 17.20
N SER A 32 -16.78 13.53 17.07
CA SER A 32 -17.36 14.41 16.06
C SER A 32 -16.92 14.00 14.65
N LYS A 33 -17.82 14.12 13.65
CA LYS A 33 -17.50 13.79 12.26
C LYS A 33 -16.24 14.49 11.75
N ALA A 34 -16.06 15.78 12.08
CA ALA A 34 -14.88 16.54 11.69
C ALA A 34 -13.58 15.97 12.27
N ARG A 35 -13.61 15.48 13.52
CA ARG A 35 -12.46 14.82 14.14
C ARG A 35 -12.20 13.46 13.50
N LEU A 36 -13.26 12.68 13.24
CA LEU A 36 -13.16 11.39 12.56
C LEU A 36 -12.52 11.54 11.17
N VAL A 37 -13.02 12.47 10.36
CA VAL A 37 -12.47 12.76 9.01
C VAL A 37 -11.00 13.18 9.09
N ARG A 38 -10.65 14.06 10.04
CA ARG A 38 -9.25 14.46 10.26
C ARG A 38 -8.37 13.26 10.56
N ASP A 39 -8.79 12.40 11.49
CA ASP A 39 -7.98 11.28 11.95
C ASP A 39 -7.84 10.22 10.85
N LEU A 40 -8.90 10.00 10.05
CA LEU A 40 -8.85 9.15 8.86
C LEU A 40 -7.93 9.72 7.77
N ALA A 41 -7.95 11.04 7.54
CA ALA A 41 -7.05 11.67 6.59
C ALA A 41 -5.58 11.52 7.00
N ILE A 42 -5.28 11.65 8.29
CA ILE A 42 -3.91 11.44 8.81
C ILE A 42 -3.49 9.98 8.63
N LYS A 43 -4.32 9.03 9.07
CA LYS A 43 -4.03 7.59 8.92
C LYS A 43 -3.91 7.18 7.46
N GLY A 44 -4.74 7.74 6.58
CA GLY A 44 -4.68 7.52 5.14
C GLY A 44 -3.37 8.02 4.54
N ALA A 45 -2.93 9.23 4.91
CA ALA A 45 -1.64 9.76 4.49
C ALA A 45 -0.47 8.89 4.96
N GLU A 46 -0.50 8.43 6.22
CA GLU A 46 0.48 7.48 6.75
C GLU A 46 0.48 6.16 5.98
N GLY A 47 -0.70 5.63 5.64
CA GLY A 47 -0.88 4.42 4.84
C GLY A 47 -0.25 4.54 3.45
N VAL A 48 -0.54 5.63 2.73
CA VAL A 48 0.02 5.90 1.40
C VAL A 48 1.54 6.00 1.44
N LEU A 49 2.08 6.71 2.45
CA LEU A 49 3.53 6.83 2.61
C LEU A 49 4.20 5.50 2.96
N ARG A 50 3.55 4.66 3.77
CA ARG A 50 4.04 3.33 4.11
C ARG A 50 4.04 2.43 2.87
N GLU A 51 2.95 2.39 2.12
CA GLU A 51 2.85 1.59 0.89
C GLU A 51 3.93 1.97 -0.13
N GLU A 52 4.15 3.28 -0.35
CA GLU A 52 5.20 3.73 -1.27
C GLU A 52 6.61 3.36 -0.76
N ARG A 53 6.83 3.38 0.56
CA ARG A 53 8.10 2.96 1.15
C ARG A 53 8.32 1.46 0.95
N GLU A 54 7.35 0.63 1.32
CA GLU A 54 7.39 -0.82 1.17
C GLU A 54 7.59 -1.20 -0.30
N ARG A 55 6.90 -0.52 -1.22
CA ARG A 55 7.09 -0.70 -2.67
C ARG A 55 8.51 -0.40 -3.11
N ARG A 56 9.09 0.70 -2.63
CA ARG A 56 10.47 1.09 -2.96
C ARG A 56 11.48 0.09 -2.39
N GLU A 57 11.33 -0.31 -1.13
CA GLU A 57 12.19 -1.30 -0.48
C GLU A 57 12.13 -2.65 -1.19
N ALA A 58 10.94 -3.11 -1.60
CA ALA A 58 10.77 -4.33 -2.37
C ALA A 58 11.46 -4.26 -3.74
N LEU A 59 11.35 -3.13 -4.43
CA LEU A 59 12.03 -2.91 -5.71
C LEU A 59 13.55 -2.85 -5.55
N GLU A 60 14.05 -2.13 -4.54
CA GLU A 60 15.48 -2.07 -4.24
C GLU A 60 16.03 -3.46 -3.89
N TRP A 61 15.28 -4.24 -3.11
CA TRP A 61 15.64 -5.63 -2.81
C TRP A 61 15.67 -6.50 -4.07
N LEU A 62 14.67 -6.40 -4.95
CA LEU A 62 14.65 -7.14 -6.22
C LEU A 62 15.81 -6.74 -7.14
N VAL A 63 16.14 -5.46 -7.22
CA VAL A 63 17.28 -4.96 -7.99
C VAL A 63 18.57 -5.54 -7.41
N TRP A 64 18.79 -5.42 -6.11
CA TRP A 64 19.97 -6.00 -5.46
C TRP A 64 20.05 -7.50 -5.72
N TRP A 65 18.96 -8.23 -5.48
CA TRP A 65 18.90 -9.69 -5.63
C TRP A 65 19.22 -10.14 -7.06
N SER A 66 18.72 -9.44 -8.08
CA SER A 66 18.96 -9.81 -9.49
C SER A 66 20.32 -9.35 -10.03
N THR A 67 20.89 -8.28 -9.49
CA THR A 67 22.12 -7.64 -10.03
C THR A 67 23.38 -7.99 -9.25
N SER A 68 23.28 -8.34 -7.97
CA SER A 68 24.41 -8.71 -7.12
C SER A 68 24.94 -10.11 -7.45
N GLU A 69 26.27 -10.26 -7.37
CA GLU A 69 26.96 -11.56 -7.50
C GLU A 69 26.53 -12.56 -6.43
N ASP A 70 26.18 -12.08 -5.23
CA ASP A 70 25.72 -12.90 -4.10
C ASP A 70 24.18 -13.00 -4.02
N GLY A 71 23.45 -12.35 -4.92
CA GLY A 71 21.99 -12.24 -4.84
C GLY A 71 21.27 -13.45 -5.42
N MET A 72 21.40 -13.65 -6.73
CA MET A 72 20.74 -14.71 -7.48
C MET A 72 21.79 -15.57 -8.18
N ASP A 73 21.72 -16.88 -7.95
CA ASP A 73 22.46 -17.86 -8.74
C ASP A 73 21.87 -17.93 -10.15
N ARG A 74 22.55 -17.28 -11.10
CA ARG A 74 22.11 -17.17 -12.49
C ARG A 74 22.25 -18.49 -13.25
N GLU A 75 23.19 -19.35 -12.86
CA GLU A 75 23.38 -20.65 -13.49
C GLU A 75 22.25 -21.59 -13.08
N ALA A 76 21.95 -21.66 -11.77
CA ALA A 76 20.80 -22.41 -11.28
C ALA A 76 19.46 -21.93 -11.88
N LEU A 77 19.29 -20.62 -12.08
CA LEU A 77 18.09 -20.09 -12.74
C LEU A 77 18.01 -20.51 -14.22
N ALA A 78 19.12 -20.47 -14.95
CA ALA A 78 19.17 -20.90 -16.35
C ALA A 78 18.83 -22.39 -16.48
N ASP A 79 19.30 -23.22 -15.56
CA ASP A 79 18.99 -24.65 -15.53
C ASP A 79 17.50 -24.92 -15.31
N VAL A 80 16.86 -24.21 -14.38
CA VAL A 80 15.41 -24.32 -14.13
C VAL A 80 14.60 -23.89 -15.36
N LEU A 81 15.00 -22.82 -16.04
CA LEU A 81 14.33 -22.36 -17.26
C LEU A 81 14.50 -23.37 -18.41
N ALA A 82 15.68 -23.93 -18.58
CA ALA A 82 15.94 -24.97 -19.57
C ALA A 82 15.18 -26.27 -19.28
N MET A 83 15.02 -26.65 -18.00
CA MET A 83 14.14 -27.77 -17.61
C MET A 83 12.69 -27.49 -17.98
N ARG A 84 12.18 -26.30 -17.67
CA ARG A 84 10.81 -25.90 -17.98
C ARG A 84 10.53 -25.86 -19.48
N GLU A 85 11.47 -25.42 -20.30
CA GLU A 85 11.32 -25.45 -21.77
C GLU A 85 11.26 -26.87 -22.33
N ARG A 86 12.02 -27.81 -21.74
CA ARG A 86 11.94 -29.23 -22.10
C ARG A 86 10.58 -29.82 -21.74
N ASP A 87 10.08 -29.54 -20.54
CA ASP A 87 8.76 -30.02 -20.08
C ASP A 87 7.59 -29.43 -20.89
N LEU A 88 7.77 -28.25 -21.51
CA LEU A 88 6.76 -27.63 -22.38
C LEU A 88 6.79 -28.14 -23.83
N LEU A 89 7.91 -28.74 -24.27
CA LEU A 89 8.08 -29.28 -25.62
C LEU A 89 7.79 -30.78 -25.72
N ASP A 90 7.76 -31.50 -24.59
CA ASP A 90 7.23 -32.87 -24.45
C ASP A 90 6.07 -32.90 -23.44
N PRO A 91 4.87 -32.39 -23.80
CA PRO A 91 3.69 -32.66 -23.00
C PRO A 91 3.22 -34.08 -23.33
N GLU A 92 3.30 -35.00 -22.35
CA GLU A 92 2.60 -36.30 -22.44
C GLU A 92 1.09 -36.13 -22.73
#